data_AF-A0A0K2UEP8-F1
#
_entry.id   AF-A0A0K2UEP8-F1
#
_cell.length_a   1.000
_cell.length_b   1.000
_cell.length_c   1.000
_cell.angle_alpha   90.00
_cell.angle_beta   90.00
_cell.angle_gamma   90.00
#
_symmetry.space_group_name_H-M   'P 1'
#
loop_
_entity.id
_entity.type
_entity.pdbx_description
1 polymer ?
#
loop_
_entity_poly.entity_id
_entity_poly.type
_entity_poly.pdbx_seq_one_letter_code
_entity_poly.pdbx_strand_id
1 'polypeptide(L)'
;MSFSMDPRAVNATTGKYLMRTFNVEPPEKRLMPGYPTFRGYGDRLKIGIDCDEIYPGIIIGSGITAKNMDYLNKIGITHILNTAENDVNLNPGKFAKQGIRYKGFRCMDVPHADISQYFDECAEFIDLALSFSQTKVFVACLLGFSRSTAIVAAYLMKKKGFTATQAITEMRSIREVKPNVGFLQQLGKLDDTLRKERFRRKY
;
A
#
# COMPACT_ATOMS: atom_id res chain seq x y z
N MET A 1 -37.80 28.04 6.87
CA MET A 1 -36.88 27.41 5.91
C MET A 1 -35.86 26.59 6.69
N SER A 2 -36.10 25.30 6.87
CA SER A 2 -35.11 24.40 7.45
C SER A 2 -34.05 24.11 6.39
N PHE A 3 -32.82 24.54 6.63
CA PHE A 3 -31.67 24.04 5.87
C PHE A 3 -31.53 22.56 6.20
N SER A 4 -32.08 21.67 5.37
CA SER A 4 -31.69 20.26 5.43
C SER A 4 -30.23 20.20 5.01
N MET A 5 -29.34 19.96 5.96
CA MET A 5 -27.98 19.55 5.62
C MET A 5 -28.06 18.32 4.73
N ASP A 6 -27.34 18.37 3.63
CA ASP A 6 -27.13 17.24 2.75
C ASP A 6 -26.58 16.05 3.57
N PRO A 7 -27.26 14.89 3.65
CA PRO A 7 -26.74 13.71 4.35
C PRO A 7 -25.35 13.27 3.85
N ARG A 8 -24.97 13.68 2.62
CA ARG A 8 -23.65 13.44 2.03
C ARG A 8 -22.53 14.25 2.69
N ALA A 9 -22.84 15.36 3.37
CA ALA A 9 -21.86 16.22 4.03
C ALA A 9 -21.45 15.73 5.44
N VAL A 10 -22.27 14.90 6.08
CA VAL A 10 -22.07 14.49 7.49
C VAL A 10 -21.03 13.36 7.62
N ASN A 11 -20.66 12.69 6.53
CA ASN A 11 -19.78 11.50 6.52
C ASN A 11 -18.59 11.61 5.55
N ALA A 12 -18.10 12.81 5.25
CA ALA A 12 -16.92 12.96 4.39
C ALA A 12 -15.67 12.35 5.06
N THR A 13 -14.99 11.43 4.37
CA THR A 13 -13.75 10.82 4.88
C THR A 13 -12.61 11.81 4.69
N THR A 14 -12.42 12.71 5.65
CA THR A 14 -11.33 13.68 5.61
C THR A 14 -9.99 13.04 5.97
N GLY A 15 -8.87 13.62 5.52
CA GLY A 15 -7.54 13.20 5.96
C GLY A 15 -7.39 13.26 7.49
N LYS A 16 -8.01 14.25 8.16
CA LYS A 16 -8.05 14.37 9.63
C LYS A 16 -8.79 13.21 10.29
N TYR A 17 -9.85 12.70 9.68
CA TYR A 17 -10.55 11.52 10.16
C TYR A 17 -9.68 10.27 10.00
N LEU A 18 -9.00 10.12 8.86
CA LEU A 18 -8.10 8.99 8.62
C LEU A 18 -6.89 8.95 9.55
N MET A 19 -6.42 10.09 10.08
CA MET A 19 -5.38 10.10 11.12
C MET A 19 -5.76 9.27 12.36
N ARG A 20 -7.05 9.08 12.66
CA ARG A 20 -7.51 8.26 13.79
C ARG A 20 -7.19 6.77 13.61
N THR A 21 -6.99 6.32 12.38
CA THR A 21 -6.55 4.94 12.11
C THR A 21 -5.20 4.65 12.75
N PHE A 22 -4.40 5.68 13.05
CA PHE A 22 -3.11 5.53 13.71
C PHE A 22 -3.19 5.16 15.19
N ASN A 23 -4.38 5.20 15.79
CA ASN A 23 -4.59 4.70 17.16
C ASN A 23 -4.50 3.16 17.26
N VAL A 24 -4.54 2.47 16.12
CA VAL A 24 -4.20 1.04 16.06
C VAL A 24 -2.69 0.93 15.99
N GLU A 25 -2.07 0.37 17.01
CA GLU A 25 -0.62 0.14 17.01
C GLU A 25 -0.29 -1.19 16.33
N PRO A 26 0.72 -1.23 15.43
CA PRO A 26 1.17 -2.49 14.86
C PRO A 26 1.85 -3.37 15.93
N PRO A 27 1.90 -4.69 15.72
CA PRO A 27 2.59 -5.59 16.63
C PRO A 27 4.10 -5.27 16.71
N GLU A 28 4.67 -5.32 17.92
CA GLU A 28 6.10 -5.09 18.16
C GLU A 28 6.97 -6.13 17.41
N LYS A 29 6.51 -7.38 17.38
CA LYS A 29 7.13 -8.49 16.64
C LYS A 29 6.13 -9.04 15.63
N ARG A 30 6.61 -9.29 14.42
CA ARG A 30 5.78 -9.64 13.28
C ARG A 30 6.39 -10.79 12.50
N LEU A 31 5.55 -11.66 11.94
CA LEU A 31 6.00 -12.77 11.09
C LEU A 31 6.41 -12.22 9.72
N MET A 32 7.58 -12.63 9.22
CA MET A 32 8.07 -12.23 7.90
C MET A 32 7.87 -13.35 6.89
N PRO A 33 7.53 -13.03 5.63
CA PRO A 33 7.53 -14.02 4.56
C PRO A 33 8.85 -14.80 4.50
N GLY A 34 8.78 -16.13 4.51
CA GLY A 34 9.95 -17.01 4.44
C GLY A 34 10.80 -17.13 5.71
N TYR A 35 10.30 -16.66 6.86
CA TYR A 35 10.90 -16.85 8.18
C TYR A 35 9.94 -17.57 9.13
N PRO A 36 10.42 -18.55 9.92
CA PRO A 36 9.56 -19.35 10.79
C PRO A 36 9.21 -18.66 12.13
N THR A 37 9.84 -17.53 12.44
CA THR A 37 9.72 -16.87 13.74
C THR A 37 9.40 -15.39 13.61
N PHE A 38 8.68 -14.88 14.62
CA PHE A 38 8.39 -13.46 14.77
C PHE A 38 9.67 -12.68 15.04
N ARG A 39 9.81 -11.51 14.41
CA ARG A 39 10.97 -10.63 14.55
C ARG A 39 10.55 -9.20 14.83
N GLY A 40 11.23 -8.57 15.77
CA GLY A 40 11.09 -7.15 16.07
C GLY A 40 11.86 -6.28 15.08
N TYR A 41 11.66 -4.96 15.17
CA TYR A 41 12.29 -3.99 14.26
C TYR A 41 13.82 -4.05 14.28
N GLY A 42 14.44 -4.18 15.46
CA GLY A 42 15.90 -4.26 15.59
C GLY A 42 16.52 -5.47 14.87
N ASP A 43 15.87 -6.64 14.93
CA ASP A 43 16.35 -7.85 14.25
C ASP A 43 16.21 -7.75 12.73
N ARG A 44 15.11 -7.13 12.28
CA ARG A 44 14.83 -6.86 10.86
C ARG A 44 15.87 -5.91 10.25
N LEU A 45 16.26 -4.88 10.99
CA LEU A 45 17.34 -3.97 10.59
C LEU A 45 18.68 -4.69 10.45
N LYS A 46 19.04 -5.56 11.40
CA LYS A 46 20.31 -6.31 11.38
C LYS A 46 20.46 -7.18 10.13
N ILE A 47 19.36 -7.79 9.66
CA ILE A 47 19.37 -8.65 8.46
C ILE A 47 19.08 -7.89 7.16
N GLY A 48 18.76 -6.59 7.25
CA GLY A 48 18.44 -5.77 6.08
C GLY A 48 17.14 -6.17 5.36
N ILE A 49 16.18 -6.76 6.07
CA ILE A 49 14.90 -7.21 5.49
C ILE A 49 13.77 -6.74 6.40
N ASP A 50 12.90 -5.89 5.88
CA ASP A 50 11.61 -5.53 6.46
C ASP A 50 10.53 -5.53 5.37
N CYS A 51 9.62 -6.50 5.48
CA CYS A 51 8.43 -6.63 4.65
C CYS A 51 7.41 -7.55 5.32
N ASP A 52 6.13 -7.40 4.95
CA ASP A 52 5.03 -8.18 5.52
C ASP A 52 3.93 -8.31 4.47
N GLU A 53 3.30 -9.48 4.45
CA GLU A 53 2.12 -9.74 3.64
C GLU A 53 0.90 -9.09 4.33
N ILE A 54 0.35 -8.06 3.71
CA ILE A 54 -0.73 -7.25 4.30
C ILE A 54 -2.12 -7.70 3.81
N TYR A 55 -2.15 -8.46 2.72
CA TYR A 55 -3.33 -9.00 2.05
C TYR A 55 -2.85 -10.16 1.18
N PRO A 56 -3.66 -11.21 0.93
CA PRO A 56 -3.22 -12.36 0.14
C PRO A 56 -2.54 -11.97 -1.18
N GLY A 57 -1.27 -12.35 -1.32
CA GLY A 57 -0.43 -12.06 -2.49
C GLY A 57 0.16 -10.65 -2.56
N ILE A 58 -0.09 -9.78 -1.57
CA ILE A 58 0.42 -8.40 -1.52
C ILE A 58 1.35 -8.23 -0.34
N ILE A 59 2.61 -7.97 -0.65
CA ILE A 59 3.67 -7.73 0.34
C ILE A 59 4.11 -6.29 0.23
N ILE A 60 4.08 -5.56 1.35
CA ILE A 60 4.70 -4.24 1.45
C ILE A 60 6.07 -4.40 2.09
N GLY A 61 7.07 -3.67 1.61
CA GLY A 61 8.37 -3.63 2.26
C GLY A 61 9.24 -2.42 1.92
N SER A 62 10.41 -2.38 2.54
CA SER A 62 11.40 -1.31 2.35
C SER A 62 12.16 -1.44 1.03
N GLY A 63 12.78 -0.35 0.62
CA GLY A 63 13.61 -0.29 -0.59
C GLY A 63 14.90 -1.10 -0.43
N ILE A 64 15.38 -1.29 0.80
CA ILE A 64 16.51 -2.19 1.09
C ILE A 64 16.10 -3.63 0.80
N THR A 65 14.92 -4.05 1.29
CA THR A 65 14.38 -5.38 1.00
C THR A 65 14.19 -5.59 -0.50
N ALA A 66 13.69 -4.57 -1.22
CA ALA A 66 13.46 -4.64 -2.67
C ALA A 66 14.76 -4.81 -3.49
N LYS A 67 15.93 -4.50 -2.92
CA LYS A 67 17.24 -4.74 -3.55
C LYS A 67 17.76 -6.16 -3.33
N ASN A 68 17.18 -6.92 -2.40
CA ASN A 68 17.61 -8.26 -2.05
C ASN A 68 16.96 -9.31 -2.96
N MET A 69 17.51 -9.50 -4.16
CA MET A 69 16.97 -10.43 -5.16
C MET A 69 16.85 -11.86 -4.63
N ASP A 70 17.83 -12.35 -3.88
CA ASP A 70 17.84 -13.71 -3.34
C ASP A 70 16.66 -13.93 -2.39
N TYR A 71 16.38 -12.94 -1.53
CA TYR A 71 15.23 -12.98 -0.65
C TYR A 71 13.90 -12.90 -1.41
N LEU A 72 13.79 -12.01 -2.40
CA LEU A 72 12.58 -11.89 -3.23
C LEU A 72 12.27 -13.19 -3.98
N ASN A 73 13.30 -13.83 -4.56
CA ASN A 73 13.19 -15.14 -5.19
C ASN A 73 12.78 -16.22 -4.18
N LYS A 74 13.42 -16.26 -3.01
CA LYS A 74 13.12 -17.22 -1.94
C LYS A 74 11.64 -17.19 -1.53
N ILE A 75 11.03 -16.00 -1.44
CA ILE A 75 9.61 -15.87 -1.04
C ILE A 75 8.64 -15.96 -2.23
N GLY A 76 9.15 -16.13 -3.46
CA GLY A 76 8.35 -16.28 -4.67
C GLY A 76 7.72 -14.99 -5.18
N ILE A 77 8.43 -13.87 -5.11
CA ILE A 77 7.97 -12.61 -5.71
C ILE A 77 7.95 -12.75 -7.24
N THR A 78 6.83 -12.34 -7.84
CA THR A 78 6.60 -12.38 -9.30
C THR A 78 6.48 -10.99 -9.90
N HIS A 79 6.09 -10.00 -9.09
CA HIS A 79 5.88 -8.62 -9.50
C HIS A 79 6.46 -7.67 -8.48
N ILE A 80 7.07 -6.58 -8.95
CA ILE A 80 7.53 -5.47 -8.12
C ILE A 80 6.86 -4.19 -8.58
N LEU A 81 6.29 -3.46 -7.62
CA LEU A 81 5.81 -2.11 -7.78
C LEU A 81 6.65 -1.16 -6.92
N ASN A 82 7.53 -0.39 -7.55
CA ASN A 82 8.37 0.61 -6.89
C ASN A 82 7.70 1.98 -6.90
N THR A 83 7.20 2.41 -5.75
CA THR A 83 6.48 3.69 -5.59
C THR A 83 7.40 4.88 -5.30
N ALA A 84 8.72 4.67 -5.39
CA ALA A 84 9.74 5.62 -4.93
C ALA A 84 11.02 5.56 -5.79
N GLU A 85 10.92 5.52 -7.12
CA GLU A 85 12.10 5.40 -7.99
C GLU A 85 13.14 6.50 -7.81
N ASN A 86 12.74 7.67 -7.30
CA ASN A 86 13.65 8.75 -6.93
C ASN A 86 14.54 8.43 -5.72
N ASP A 87 14.11 7.55 -4.81
CA ASP A 87 14.83 7.21 -3.57
C ASP A 87 15.35 5.76 -3.58
N VAL A 88 14.69 4.89 -4.34
CA VAL A 88 14.98 3.45 -4.40
C VAL A 88 15.30 3.10 -5.85
N ASN A 89 16.59 3.23 -6.20
CA ASN A 89 17.08 2.81 -7.50
C ASN A 89 17.12 1.27 -7.55
N LEU A 90 16.26 0.70 -8.39
CA LEU A 90 16.25 -0.71 -8.72
C LEU A 90 16.51 -0.87 -10.22
N ASN A 91 17.00 -2.03 -10.64
CA ASN A 91 17.30 -2.29 -12.05
C ASN A 91 16.21 -3.20 -12.66
N PRO A 92 15.29 -2.68 -13.50
CA PRO A 92 14.25 -3.48 -14.14
C PRO A 92 14.79 -4.65 -14.95
N GLY A 93 15.95 -4.49 -15.59
CA GLY A 93 16.62 -5.55 -16.36
C GLY A 93 17.10 -6.72 -15.49
N LYS A 94 17.44 -6.48 -14.21
CA LYS A 94 17.75 -7.58 -13.27
C LYS A 94 16.49 -8.38 -12.92
N PHE A 95 15.36 -7.71 -12.70
CA PHE A 95 14.09 -8.40 -12.44
C PHE A 95 13.59 -9.18 -13.64
N ALA A 96 13.66 -8.59 -14.84
CA ALA A 96 13.26 -9.26 -16.07
C ALA A 96 14.02 -10.58 -16.30
N LYS A 97 15.33 -10.61 -16.03
CA LYS A 97 16.15 -11.84 -16.10
C LYS A 97 15.73 -12.93 -15.11
N GLN A 98 15.01 -12.57 -14.04
CA GLN A 98 14.46 -13.50 -13.05
C GLN A 98 12.97 -13.82 -13.32
N GLY A 99 12.41 -13.34 -14.43
CA GLY A 99 10.97 -13.48 -14.72
C GLY A 99 10.07 -12.61 -13.85
N ILE A 100 10.64 -11.63 -13.12
CA ILE A 100 9.89 -10.71 -12.26
C ILE A 100 9.44 -9.51 -13.08
N ARG A 101 8.13 -9.25 -13.13
CA ARG A 101 7.56 -8.07 -13.78
C ARG A 101 7.75 -6.84 -12.92
N TYR A 102 8.29 -5.77 -13.49
CA TYR A 102 8.59 -4.54 -12.78
C TYR A 102 7.71 -3.39 -13.28
N LYS A 103 7.18 -2.62 -12.33
CA LYS A 103 6.60 -1.31 -12.55
C LYS A 103 7.17 -0.34 -11.51
N GLY A 104 7.48 0.88 -11.92
CA GLY A 104 7.91 1.92 -11.00
C GLY A 104 7.44 3.30 -11.42
N PHE A 105 7.36 4.20 -10.46
CA PHE A 105 7.08 5.61 -10.69
C PHE A 105 7.82 6.48 -9.67
N ARG A 106 7.94 7.77 -10.00
CA ARG A 106 8.60 8.77 -9.16
C ARG A 106 7.55 9.58 -8.42
N CYS A 107 7.60 9.53 -7.10
CA CYS A 107 6.74 10.32 -6.23
C CYS A 107 7.49 10.63 -4.94
N MET A 108 7.59 11.92 -4.60
CA MET A 108 8.20 12.36 -3.35
C MET A 108 7.27 12.06 -2.17
N ASP A 109 7.83 11.72 -1.00
CA ASP A 109 7.04 11.46 0.21
C ASP A 109 6.75 12.74 0.99
N VAL A 110 6.04 13.67 0.35
CA VAL A 110 5.72 14.99 0.92
C VAL A 110 4.23 15.29 0.76
N PRO A 111 3.60 16.03 1.69
CA PRO A 111 2.16 16.27 1.67
C PRO A 111 1.60 16.96 0.42
N HIS A 112 2.44 17.68 -0.33
CA HIS A 112 2.03 18.39 -1.55
C HIS A 112 2.23 17.57 -2.83
N ALA A 113 2.85 16.38 -2.75
CA ALA A 113 2.97 15.51 -3.91
C ALA A 113 1.62 14.84 -4.23
N ASP A 114 1.27 14.79 -5.51
CA ASP A 114 0.09 14.08 -5.98
C ASP A 114 0.44 12.61 -6.28
N ILE A 115 0.09 11.70 -5.37
CA ILE A 115 0.23 10.26 -5.60
C ILE A 115 -1.05 9.67 -6.23
N SER A 116 -2.17 10.39 -6.17
CA SER A 116 -3.48 9.92 -6.62
C SER A 116 -3.53 9.67 -8.12
N GLN A 117 -2.72 10.40 -8.90
CA GLN A 117 -2.53 10.16 -10.34
C GLN A 117 -2.09 8.72 -10.67
N TYR A 118 -1.49 8.00 -9.71
CA TYR A 118 -1.01 6.62 -9.89
C TYR A 118 -1.98 5.56 -9.36
N PHE A 119 -3.09 5.96 -8.71
CA PHE A 119 -4.00 5.00 -8.06
C PHE A 119 -4.62 4.01 -9.04
N ASP A 120 -5.07 4.48 -10.19
CA ASP A 120 -5.76 3.62 -11.17
C ASP A 120 -4.78 2.64 -11.81
N GLU A 121 -3.69 3.16 -12.36
CA GLU A 121 -2.67 2.36 -13.04
C GLU A 121 -2.01 1.33 -12.10
N CYS A 122 -1.74 1.72 -10.84
CA CYS A 122 -1.18 0.79 -9.86
C CYS A 122 -2.20 -0.25 -9.38
N ALA A 123 -3.47 0.16 -9.21
CA ALA A 123 -4.52 -0.79 -8.85
C ALA A 123 -4.71 -1.83 -9.95
N GLU A 124 -4.66 -1.44 -11.22
CA GLU A 124 -4.72 -2.37 -12.36
C GLU A 124 -3.50 -3.30 -12.42
N PHE A 125 -2.30 -2.79 -12.21
CA PHE A 125 -1.09 -3.62 -12.15
C PHE A 125 -1.19 -4.71 -11.08
N ILE A 126 -1.62 -4.34 -9.87
CA ILE A 126 -1.79 -5.27 -8.75
C ILE A 126 -2.91 -6.27 -9.05
N ASP A 127 -4.08 -5.80 -9.53
CA ASP A 127 -5.25 -6.65 -9.81
C ASP A 127 -4.96 -7.67 -10.91
N LEU A 128 -4.30 -7.24 -11.99
CA LEU A 128 -3.89 -8.13 -13.08
C LEU A 128 -2.90 -9.17 -12.58
N ALA A 129 -1.89 -8.78 -11.79
CA ALA A 129 -0.94 -9.72 -11.23
C ALA A 129 -1.66 -10.81 -10.43
N LEU A 130 -2.57 -10.42 -9.53
CA LEU A 130 -3.29 -11.32 -8.63
C LEU A 130 -4.41 -12.12 -9.29
N SER A 131 -4.72 -11.86 -10.58
CA SER A 131 -5.65 -12.68 -11.36
C SER A 131 -5.07 -14.05 -11.73
N PHE A 132 -3.75 -14.22 -11.60
CA PHE A 132 -3.06 -15.49 -11.86
C PHE A 132 -2.78 -16.22 -10.55
N SER A 133 -2.87 -17.55 -10.56
CA SER A 133 -2.53 -18.37 -9.39
C SER A 133 -1.06 -18.22 -9.01
N GLN A 134 -0.76 -18.31 -7.70
CA GLN A 134 0.61 -18.34 -7.17
C GLN A 134 1.45 -17.08 -7.44
N THR A 135 0.81 -15.94 -7.75
CA THR A 135 1.52 -14.66 -7.87
C THR A 135 1.64 -13.94 -6.54
N LYS A 136 2.78 -13.28 -6.35
CA LYS A 136 3.01 -12.33 -5.25
C LYS A 136 3.55 -11.01 -5.80
N VAL A 137 2.97 -9.92 -5.33
CA VAL A 137 3.33 -8.54 -5.67
C VAL A 137 4.03 -7.90 -4.48
N PHE A 138 5.26 -7.43 -4.70
CA PHE A 138 6.02 -6.67 -3.72
C PHE A 138 5.89 -5.17 -4.01
N VAL A 139 5.24 -4.42 -3.12
CA VAL A 139 5.05 -2.97 -3.25
C VAL A 139 6.03 -2.25 -2.34
N ALA A 140 7.02 -1.59 -2.95
CA ALA A 140 8.14 -0.96 -2.24
C ALA A 140 8.01 0.57 -2.24
N CYS A 141 8.46 1.19 -1.15
CA CYS A 141 8.92 2.58 -1.15
C CYS A 141 10.27 2.64 -0.41
N LEU A 142 10.69 3.78 0.15
CA LEU A 142 11.94 3.84 0.91
C LEU A 142 11.89 2.95 2.18
N LEU A 143 10.94 3.20 3.08
CA LEU A 143 10.79 2.46 4.35
C LEU A 143 9.61 1.48 4.37
N GLY A 144 8.76 1.51 3.35
CA GLY A 144 7.52 0.71 3.34
C GLY A 144 6.39 1.28 4.22
N PHE A 145 6.43 2.57 4.58
CA PHE A 145 5.47 3.18 5.51
C PHE A 145 4.40 4.07 4.85
N SER A 146 4.75 4.85 3.83
CA SER A 146 3.89 5.94 3.31
C SER A 146 3.43 5.76 1.86
N ARG A 147 4.32 5.87 0.87
CA ARG A 147 3.94 5.79 -0.56
C ARG A 147 3.37 4.44 -0.97
N SER A 148 4.07 3.36 -0.61
CA SER A 148 3.63 1.99 -0.88
C SER A 148 2.30 1.67 -0.22
N THR A 149 2.12 2.10 1.03
CA THR A 149 0.88 1.87 1.78
C THR A 149 -0.29 2.69 1.22
N ALA A 150 -0.05 3.92 0.76
CA ALA A 150 -1.07 4.72 0.08
C ALA A 150 -1.54 4.05 -1.22
N ILE A 151 -0.62 3.54 -2.04
CA ILE A 151 -0.96 2.79 -3.26
C ILE A 151 -1.77 1.53 -2.95
N VAL A 152 -1.33 0.76 -1.96
CA VAL A 152 -2.02 -0.49 -1.59
C VAL A 152 -3.40 -0.20 -0.98
N ALA A 153 -3.54 0.86 -0.16
CA ALA A 153 -4.84 1.30 0.32
C ALA A 153 -5.78 1.64 -0.84
N ALA A 154 -5.32 2.42 -1.82
CA ALA A 154 -6.10 2.75 -3.00
C ALA A 154 -6.53 1.50 -3.78
N TYR A 155 -5.64 0.52 -3.95
CA TYR A 155 -5.99 -0.77 -4.55
C TYR A 155 -7.10 -1.50 -3.77
N LEU A 156 -6.95 -1.66 -2.45
CA LEU A 156 -7.96 -2.33 -1.62
C LEU A 156 -9.33 -1.64 -1.72
N MET A 157 -9.33 -0.31 -1.76
CA MET A 157 -10.56 0.48 -1.92
C MET A 157 -11.21 0.27 -3.29
N LYS A 158 -10.42 0.37 -4.37
CA LYS A 158 -10.93 0.29 -5.74
C LYS A 158 -11.33 -1.12 -6.16
N LYS A 159 -10.56 -2.13 -5.75
CA LYS A 159 -10.67 -3.51 -6.27
C LYS A 159 -11.26 -4.50 -5.27
N LYS A 160 -11.17 -4.22 -3.96
CA LYS A 160 -11.64 -5.14 -2.91
C LYS A 160 -12.80 -4.60 -2.08
N GLY A 161 -13.31 -3.41 -2.42
CA GLY A 161 -14.51 -2.86 -1.79
C GLY A 161 -14.28 -2.18 -0.44
N PHE A 162 -13.02 -2.03 -0.02
CA PHE A 162 -12.70 -1.42 1.26
C PHE A 162 -13.08 0.07 1.26
N THR A 163 -13.36 0.59 2.44
CA THR A 163 -13.26 2.03 2.72
C THR A 163 -11.81 2.40 3.01
N ALA A 164 -11.45 3.68 2.92
CA ALA A 164 -10.10 4.14 3.28
C ALA A 164 -9.73 3.80 4.74
N THR A 165 -10.67 3.95 5.68
CA THR A 165 -10.47 3.58 7.09
C THR A 165 -10.16 2.09 7.24
N GLN A 166 -10.97 1.21 6.63
CA GLN A 166 -10.74 -0.23 6.69
C GLN A 166 -9.38 -0.61 6.12
N ALA A 167 -9.04 -0.10 4.92
CA ALA A 167 -7.77 -0.41 4.27
C ALA A 167 -6.57 -0.03 5.12
N ILE A 168 -6.56 1.17 5.71
CA ILE A 168 -5.44 1.62 6.54
C ILE A 168 -5.40 0.86 7.86
N THR A 169 -6.54 0.68 8.53
CA THR A 169 -6.60 -0.02 9.82
C THR A 169 -6.18 -1.48 9.70
N GLU A 170 -6.63 -2.21 8.67
CA GLU A 170 -6.24 -3.60 8.48
C GLU A 170 -4.74 -3.74 8.22
N MET A 171 -4.17 -2.94 7.30
CA MET A 171 -2.73 -2.97 7.09
C MET A 171 -1.94 -2.57 8.34
N ARG A 172 -2.45 -1.60 9.12
CA ARG A 172 -1.79 -1.11 10.34
C ARG A 172 -1.82 -2.13 11.47
N SER A 173 -2.82 -3.01 11.51
CA SER A 173 -2.83 -4.16 12.44
C SER A 173 -1.73 -5.18 12.14
N ILE A 174 -1.09 -5.10 10.96
CA ILE A 174 -0.04 -6.02 10.51
C ILE A 174 1.33 -5.36 10.56
N ARG A 175 1.48 -4.12 10.09
CA ARG A 175 2.77 -3.42 10.00
C ARG A 175 2.63 -1.93 10.22
N GLU A 176 3.76 -1.24 10.44
CA GLU A 176 3.75 0.22 10.44
C GLU A 176 3.26 0.76 9.07
N VAL A 177 2.13 1.45 9.12
CA VAL A 177 1.46 2.08 7.98
C VAL A 177 1.16 3.52 8.35
N LYS A 178 1.86 4.45 7.70
CA LYS A 178 1.81 5.88 8.00
C LYS A 178 1.96 6.71 6.73
N PRO A 179 0.97 6.68 5.80
CA PRO A 179 0.90 7.66 4.72
C PRO A 179 1.01 9.07 5.28
N ASN A 180 1.74 9.94 4.58
CA ASN A 180 1.78 11.35 4.96
C ASN A 180 0.37 11.99 4.86
N VAL A 181 0.19 13.14 5.50
CA VAL A 181 -1.13 13.79 5.61
C VAL A 181 -1.75 14.16 4.26
N GLY A 182 -0.93 14.47 3.25
CA GLY A 182 -1.41 14.75 1.90
C GLY A 182 -1.95 13.50 1.20
N PHE A 183 -1.27 12.38 1.36
CA PHE A 183 -1.74 11.09 0.83
C PHE A 183 -3.01 10.61 1.54
N LEU A 184 -3.13 10.83 2.85
CA LEU A 184 -4.39 10.56 3.56
C LEU A 184 -5.53 11.41 3.01
N GLN A 185 -5.31 12.70 2.72
CA GLN A 185 -6.33 13.54 2.10
C GLN A 185 -6.73 13.01 0.71
N GLN A 186 -5.76 12.56 -0.09
CA GLN A 186 -6.02 11.99 -1.41
C GLN A 186 -6.80 10.66 -1.33
N LEU A 187 -6.49 9.80 -0.37
CA LEU A 187 -7.28 8.59 -0.08
C LEU A 187 -8.70 8.92 0.38
N GLY A 188 -8.85 9.96 1.22
CA GLY A 188 -10.17 10.44 1.64
C GLY A 188 -11.03 10.90 0.47
N LYS A 189 -10.45 11.65 -0.47
CA LYS A 189 -11.12 12.06 -1.73
C LYS A 189 -11.53 10.84 -2.57
N LEU A 190 -10.65 9.83 -2.68
CA LEU A 190 -10.97 8.59 -3.39
C LEU A 190 -12.14 7.85 -2.71
N ASP A 191 -12.15 7.76 -1.38
CA ASP A 191 -13.22 7.12 -0.62
C ASP A 191 -14.58 7.77 -0.84
N ASP A 192 -14.63 9.11 -0.82
CA ASP A 192 -15.85 9.86 -1.09
C ASP A 192 -16.36 9.65 -2.54
N THR A 193 -15.45 9.60 -3.53
CA THR A 193 -15.79 9.30 -4.93
C THR A 193 -16.36 7.89 -5.06
N LEU A 194 -15.68 6.88 -4.52
CA LEU A 194 -16.11 5.48 -4.59
C LEU A 194 -17.44 5.26 -3.86
N ARG A 195 -17.69 5.95 -2.73
CA ARG A 195 -18.97 5.89 -2.01
C ARG A 195 -20.12 6.39 -2.89
N LYS A 196 -19.93 7.52 -3.58
CA LYS A 196 -20.91 8.07 -4.52
C LYS A 196 -21.15 7.15 -5.72
N GLU A 197 -20.10 6.50 -6.23
CA GLU A 197 -20.23 5.52 -7.32
C GLU A 197 -20.98 4.25 -6.90
N ARG A 198 -20.65 3.69 -5.73
CA ARG A 198 -21.33 2.49 -5.20
C ARG A 198 -22.80 2.77 -4.91
N PHE A 199 -23.13 3.97 -4.42
CA PHE A 199 -24.52 4.39 -4.24
C PHE A 199 -25.27 4.45 -5.57
N ARG A 200 -24.69 5.09 -6.60
CA ARG A 200 -25.27 5.18 -7.96
C ARG A 200 -25.39 3.85 -8.71
N ARG A 201 -24.68 2.79 -8.28
CA ARG A 201 -24.83 1.44 -8.87
C ARG A 201 -25.92 0.63 -8.18
N LYS A 202 -26.30 1.03 -6.96
CA LYS A 202 -27.28 0.31 -6.13
C LYS A 202 -28.71 0.80 -6.34
N TYR A 203 -28.86 2.01 -6.87
CA TYR A 203 -30.11 2.70 -7.16
C TYR A 203 -30.02 3.31 -8.56
#